data_AF-Q9RUN8-F1
#
_entry.id   AF-Q9RUN8-F1
#
_cell.length_a   1.000
_cell.length_b   1.000
_cell.length_c   1.000
_cell.angle_alpha   90.00
_cell.angle_beta   90.00
_cell.angle_gamma   90.00
#
_symmetry.space_group_name_H-M   'P 1'
#
loop_
_entity.id
_entity.type
_entity.pdbx_description
1 polymer ?
#
loop_
_entity_poly.entity_id
_entity_poly.type
_entity_poly.pdbx_seq_one_letter_code
_entity_poly.pdbx_strand_id
1 'polypeptide(L)'
;MQAMRDLGLTLDASHLDDVSFWDAAELGVRMVSTHANARALVPGNRQLSDEMARHIVSTGGVLGMVVHSKFTRPGWRPGAERAPLGDLVRHAEHFAALVGWEHLGLGSDLDGGFGAEKTPAGIDRYRDLTRFLDLLPQEAQAGVRGENWQRWLLEHLFSS
;
A
#
# COMPACT_ATOMS: atom_id res chain seq x y z
N MET A 1 20.73 4.08 -5.14
CA MET A 1 20.30 2.69 -5.40
C MET A 1 21.41 1.68 -5.14
N GLN A 2 22.57 1.74 -5.82
CA GLN A 2 23.72 0.86 -5.54
C GLN A 2 24.13 0.85 -4.05
N ALA A 3 24.38 2.02 -3.47
CA ALA A 3 24.69 2.15 -2.05
C ALA A 3 23.54 1.67 -1.12
N MET A 4 22.28 1.77 -1.56
CA MET A 4 21.15 1.26 -0.77
C MET A 4 21.17 -0.25 -0.72
N ARG A 5 21.42 -0.91 -1.86
CA ARG A 5 21.61 -2.36 -1.91
C ARG A 5 22.76 -2.80 -1.01
N ASP A 6 23.90 -2.14 -1.13
CA ASP A 6 25.12 -2.51 -0.41
C ASP A 6 24.97 -2.29 1.12
N LEU A 7 24.12 -1.34 1.53
CA LEU A 7 23.81 -1.05 2.93
C LEU A 7 22.55 -1.79 3.44
N GLY A 8 21.91 -2.63 2.62
CA GLY A 8 20.67 -3.31 2.98
C GLY A 8 19.46 -2.38 3.17
N LEU A 9 19.52 -1.15 2.65
CA LEU A 9 18.40 -0.21 2.71
C LEU A 9 17.25 -0.65 1.79
N THR A 10 16.03 -0.41 2.25
CA THR A 10 14.81 -0.70 1.49
C THR A 10 14.36 0.56 0.76
N LEU A 11 13.94 0.42 -0.49
CA LEU A 11 13.32 1.46 -1.28
C LEU A 11 11.79 1.47 -1.06
N ASP A 12 11.21 2.65 -0.86
CA ASP A 12 9.76 2.84 -0.93
C ASP A 12 9.33 3.22 -2.36
N ALA A 13 8.55 2.35 -2.98
CA ALA A 13 8.10 2.46 -4.36
C ALA A 13 6.81 3.30 -4.54
N SER A 14 6.19 3.77 -3.46
CA SER A 14 4.82 4.34 -3.49
C SER A 14 4.61 5.54 -4.42
N HIS A 15 5.68 6.24 -4.81
CA HIS A 15 5.64 7.41 -5.68
C HIS A 15 6.52 7.28 -6.93
N LEU A 16 7.13 6.12 -7.17
CA LEU A 16 7.91 5.90 -8.38
C LEU A 16 6.98 5.80 -9.59
N ASP A 17 7.42 6.37 -10.71
CA ASP A 17 6.83 6.05 -11.99
C ASP A 17 7.34 4.69 -12.51
N ASP A 18 6.73 4.19 -13.59
CA ASP A 18 7.06 2.88 -14.15
C ASP A 18 8.53 2.73 -14.51
N VAL A 19 9.12 3.75 -15.15
CA VAL A 19 10.53 3.70 -15.57
C VAL A 19 11.44 3.63 -14.34
N SER A 20 11.24 4.53 -13.38
CA SER A 20 12.04 4.58 -12.16
C SER A 20 11.89 3.33 -11.30
N PHE A 21 10.68 2.75 -11.28
CA PHE A 21 10.41 1.49 -10.59
C PHE A 21 11.24 0.35 -11.20
N TRP A 22 11.20 0.18 -12.53
CA TRP A 22 11.88 -0.93 -13.18
C TRP A 22 13.40 -0.73 -13.23
N ASP A 23 13.89 0.50 -13.41
CA ASP A 23 15.31 0.83 -13.27
C ASP A 23 15.83 0.45 -11.86
N ALA A 24 15.02 0.71 -10.82
CA ALA A 24 15.36 0.31 -9.46
C ALA A 24 15.32 -1.22 -9.27
N ALA A 25 14.33 -1.89 -9.87
CA ALA A 25 14.15 -3.34 -9.81
C ALA A 25 15.35 -4.08 -10.42
N GLU A 26 15.87 -3.60 -11.56
CA GLU A 26 17.05 -4.14 -12.23
C GLU A 26 18.31 -4.08 -11.35
N LEU A 27 18.40 -3.10 -10.46
CA LEU A 27 19.51 -2.97 -9.53
C LEU A 27 19.43 -3.95 -8.35
N GLY A 28 18.32 -4.68 -8.19
CA GLY A 28 18.11 -5.69 -7.16
C GLY A 28 17.98 -5.10 -5.75
N VAL A 29 17.45 -3.88 -5.63
CA VAL A 29 17.14 -3.30 -4.31
C VAL A 29 15.87 -3.94 -3.74
N ARG A 30 15.84 -4.16 -2.42
CA ARG A 30 14.60 -4.56 -1.75
C ARG A 30 13.59 -3.41 -1.81
N MET A 31 12.32 -3.73 -2.00
CA MET A 31 11.27 -2.73 -2.10
C MET A 31 10.13 -3.00 -1.13
N VAL A 32 9.48 -1.91 -0.72
CA VAL A 32 8.14 -1.90 -0.13
C VAL A 32 7.32 -0.85 -0.86
N SER A 33 6.01 -0.86 -0.71
CA SER A 33 5.20 0.33 -0.96
C SER A 33 4.53 0.68 0.35
N THR A 34 4.92 1.79 0.98
CA THR A 34 4.33 2.21 2.24
C THR A 34 2.89 2.70 2.08
N HIS A 35 2.49 3.21 0.91
CA HIS A 35 1.14 3.70 0.64
C HIS A 35 0.80 3.76 -0.86
N ALA A 36 0.23 2.69 -1.42
CA ALA A 36 -0.30 2.68 -2.79
C ALA A 36 -1.44 1.67 -2.97
N ASN A 37 -2.28 1.89 -3.98
CA ASN A 37 -3.40 1.02 -4.31
C ASN A 37 -3.23 0.43 -5.73
N ALA A 38 -4.11 -0.52 -6.08
CA ALA A 38 -4.05 -1.24 -7.35
C ALA A 38 -4.45 -0.40 -8.57
N ARG A 39 -3.56 -0.36 -9.58
CA ARG A 39 -3.79 0.31 -10.87
C ARG A 39 -4.90 -0.33 -11.69
N ALA A 40 -5.14 -1.63 -11.51
CA ALA A 40 -6.20 -2.37 -12.17
C ALA A 40 -7.61 -1.82 -11.86
N LEU A 41 -7.79 -1.20 -10.68
CA LEU A 41 -9.08 -0.64 -10.23
C LEU A 41 -9.15 0.89 -10.40
N VAL A 42 -8.02 1.57 -10.22
CA VAL A 42 -7.91 3.02 -10.43
C VAL A 42 -6.71 3.29 -11.35
N PRO A 43 -6.91 3.63 -12.63
CA PRO A 43 -5.80 3.89 -13.54
C PRO A 43 -5.00 5.13 -13.13
N GLY A 44 -3.68 5.07 -13.24
CA GLY A 44 -2.79 6.21 -13.05
C GLY A 44 -1.38 5.82 -12.59
N ASN A 45 -0.43 6.72 -12.84
CA ASN A 45 1.00 6.53 -12.50
C ASN A 45 1.26 6.48 -10.99
N ARG A 46 0.30 6.90 -10.15
CA ARG A 46 0.41 6.86 -8.68
C ARG A 46 0.17 5.45 -8.09
N GLN A 47 -0.36 4.54 -8.90
CA GLN A 47 -0.85 3.24 -8.47
C GLN A 47 0.07 2.14 -8.97
N LEU A 48 0.15 1.03 -8.23
CA LEU A 48 1.00 -0.10 -8.62
C LEU A 48 0.30 -0.96 -9.67
N SER A 49 1.02 -1.34 -10.73
CA SER A 49 0.57 -2.44 -11.58
C SER A 49 0.65 -3.77 -10.82
N ASP A 50 -0.04 -4.78 -11.31
CA ASP A 50 0.01 -6.13 -10.72
C ASP A 50 1.42 -6.72 -10.81
N GLU A 51 2.19 -6.35 -11.84
CA GLU A 51 3.59 -6.76 -12.01
C GLU A 51 4.50 -6.10 -10.96
N MET A 52 4.30 -4.81 -10.70
CA MET A 52 5.02 -4.09 -9.65
C MET A 52 4.72 -4.67 -8.27
N ALA A 53 3.44 -4.94 -7.98
CA ALA A 53 3.01 -5.54 -6.72
C ALA A 53 3.68 -6.91 -6.49
N ARG A 54 3.68 -7.77 -7.51
CA ARG A 54 4.38 -9.06 -7.45
C ARG A 54 5.88 -8.89 -7.29
N HIS A 55 6.50 -7.93 -7.97
CA HIS A 55 7.93 -7.68 -7.85
C HIS A 55 8.30 -7.25 -6.42
N ILE A 56 7.59 -6.28 -5.85
CA ILE A 56 7.79 -5.84 -4.45
C ILE A 56 7.76 -7.04 -3.51
N VAL A 57 6.72 -7.89 -3.61
CA VAL A 57 6.58 -9.07 -2.75
C VAL A 57 7.66 -10.12 -3.01
N SER A 58 8.10 -10.31 -4.26
CA SER A 58 9.21 -11.22 -4.58
C SER A 58 10.53 -10.82 -3.91
N THR A 59 10.68 -9.55 -3.51
CA THR A 59 11.81 -9.05 -2.71
C THR A 59 11.58 -9.09 -1.19
N GLY A 60 10.49 -9.74 -0.75
CA GLY A 60 10.08 -9.82 0.65
C GLY A 60 9.28 -8.61 1.14
N GLY A 61 8.83 -7.74 0.24
CA GLY A 61 8.17 -6.47 0.60
C GLY A 61 6.74 -6.60 1.11
N VAL A 62 6.24 -5.48 1.64
CA VAL A 62 4.86 -5.27 2.09
C VAL A 62 4.22 -4.14 1.28
N LEU A 63 2.92 -4.28 0.99
CA LEU A 63 2.08 -3.32 0.28
C LEU A 63 1.13 -2.62 1.26
N GLY A 64 1.37 -1.34 1.51
CA GLY A 64 0.57 -0.48 2.38
C GLY A 64 -0.61 0.13 1.65
N MET A 65 -1.82 -0.11 2.15
CA MET A 65 -3.06 0.39 1.56
C MET A 65 -3.29 1.87 1.91
N VAL A 66 -3.36 2.72 0.88
CA VAL A 66 -3.57 4.17 1.05
C VAL A 66 -5.04 4.53 1.17
N VAL A 67 -5.39 5.33 2.18
CA VAL A 67 -6.78 5.70 2.49
C VAL A 67 -7.18 7.05 1.89
N HIS A 68 -6.98 7.21 0.59
CA HIS A 68 -7.36 8.41 -0.15
C HIS A 68 -8.39 8.09 -1.24
N SER A 69 -9.53 8.79 -1.25
CA SER A 69 -10.67 8.60 -2.16
C SER A 69 -10.26 8.63 -3.63
N LYS A 70 -9.43 9.60 -4.04
CA LYS A 70 -8.85 9.65 -5.41
C LYS A 70 -8.12 8.36 -5.82
N PHE A 71 -7.48 7.68 -4.87
CA PHE A 71 -6.71 6.46 -5.12
C PHE A 71 -7.52 5.19 -4.85
N THR A 72 -8.77 5.34 -4.44
CA THR A 72 -9.68 4.25 -4.07
C THR A 72 -10.82 4.10 -5.06
N ARG A 73 -11.32 5.21 -5.61
CA ARG A 73 -12.45 5.24 -6.54
C ARG A 73 -12.07 5.91 -7.86
N PRO A 74 -12.25 5.23 -9.01
CA PRO A 74 -11.91 5.80 -10.30
C PRO A 74 -12.77 7.05 -10.58
N GLY A 75 -12.13 8.09 -11.11
CA GLY A 75 -12.79 9.34 -11.47
C GLY A 75 -13.18 10.25 -10.30
N TRP A 76 -12.87 9.90 -9.05
CA TRP A 76 -13.15 10.76 -7.90
C TRP A 76 -12.40 12.11 -8.01
N ARG A 77 -13.09 13.20 -7.64
CA ARG A 77 -12.55 14.57 -7.64
C ARG A 77 -12.91 15.27 -6.33
N PRO A 78 -12.10 16.25 -5.87
CA PRO A 78 -12.45 17.07 -4.71
C PRO A 78 -13.85 17.68 -4.85
N GLY A 79 -14.65 17.58 -3.79
CA GLY A 79 -16.06 18.03 -3.77
C GLY A 79 -17.08 16.97 -4.21
N ALA A 80 -16.63 15.83 -4.76
CA ALA A 80 -17.51 14.68 -4.97
C ALA A 80 -17.74 13.91 -3.65
N GLU A 81 -18.75 13.04 -3.64
CA GLU A 81 -18.98 12.10 -2.55
C GLU A 81 -17.73 11.23 -2.31
N ARG A 82 -17.35 11.06 -1.03
CA ARG A 82 -16.19 10.25 -0.64
C ARG A 82 -16.35 8.80 -1.09
N ALA A 83 -15.23 8.16 -1.44
CA ALA A 83 -15.24 6.76 -1.83
C ALA A 83 -15.79 5.89 -0.68
N PRO A 84 -16.72 4.96 -0.91
CA PRO A 84 -17.13 4.03 0.14
C PRO A 84 -15.96 3.13 0.56
N LEU A 85 -15.90 2.73 1.83
CA LEU A 85 -14.85 1.83 2.35
C LEU A 85 -14.75 0.51 1.56
N GLY A 86 -15.87 0.01 1.04
CA GLY A 86 -15.88 -1.19 0.20
C GLY A 86 -15.04 -1.06 -1.07
N ASP A 87 -14.80 0.16 -1.59
CA ASP A 87 -13.88 0.37 -2.70
C ASP A 87 -12.43 0.08 -2.29
N LEU A 88 -12.02 0.48 -1.08
CA LEU A 88 -10.70 0.19 -0.54
C LEU A 88 -10.53 -1.31 -0.25
N VAL A 89 -11.58 -1.96 0.25
CA VAL A 89 -11.59 -3.42 0.45
C VAL A 89 -11.31 -4.14 -0.86
N ARG A 90 -11.92 -3.73 -1.98
CA ARG A 90 -11.64 -4.34 -3.29
C ARG A 90 -10.18 -4.21 -3.71
N HIS A 91 -9.51 -3.11 -3.39
CA HIS A 91 -8.07 -2.98 -3.64
C HIS A 91 -7.25 -3.97 -2.80
N ALA A 92 -7.61 -4.15 -1.53
CA ALA A 92 -6.95 -5.09 -0.64
C ALA A 92 -7.19 -6.55 -1.10
N GLU A 93 -8.42 -6.92 -1.45
CA GLU A 93 -8.76 -8.24 -2.00
C GLU A 93 -8.03 -8.52 -3.31
N HIS A 94 -7.92 -7.53 -4.20
CA HIS A 94 -7.17 -7.66 -5.45
C HIS A 94 -5.70 -7.96 -5.19
N PHE A 95 -5.03 -7.20 -4.33
CA PHE A 95 -3.64 -7.48 -3.97
C PHE A 95 -3.50 -8.81 -3.22
N ALA A 96 -4.39 -9.13 -2.28
CA ALA A 96 -4.34 -10.40 -1.57
C ALA A 96 -4.50 -11.60 -2.52
N ALA A 97 -5.35 -11.50 -3.54
CA ALA A 97 -5.48 -12.54 -4.57
C ALA A 97 -4.21 -12.69 -5.43
N LEU A 98 -3.41 -11.63 -5.57
CA LEU A 98 -2.16 -11.64 -6.34
C LEU A 98 -0.97 -12.14 -5.54
N VAL A 99 -0.86 -11.72 -4.29
CA VAL A 99 0.36 -11.86 -3.49
C VAL A 99 0.15 -12.40 -2.07
N GLY A 100 -1.08 -12.61 -1.61
CA GLY A 100 -1.38 -13.09 -0.26
C GLY A 100 -1.56 -11.98 0.79
N TRP A 101 -2.45 -12.21 1.77
CA TRP A 101 -2.77 -11.25 2.84
C TRP A 101 -1.58 -10.94 3.76
N GLU A 102 -0.63 -11.85 3.87
CA GLU A 102 0.61 -11.75 4.64
C GLU A 102 1.59 -10.69 4.11
N HIS A 103 1.33 -10.16 2.91
CA HIS A 103 2.10 -9.11 2.26
C HIS A 103 1.38 -7.75 2.24
N LEU A 104 0.19 -7.64 2.85
CA LEU A 104 -0.57 -6.40 2.90
C LEU A 104 -0.43 -5.74 4.28
N GLY A 105 -0.50 -4.41 4.29
CA GLY A 105 -0.45 -3.61 5.50
C GLY A 105 -1.29 -2.33 5.38
N LEU A 106 -1.51 -1.65 6.51
CA LEU A 106 -2.01 -0.28 6.50
C LEU A 106 -0.92 0.69 6.03
N GLY A 107 -1.30 1.62 5.17
CA GLY A 107 -0.43 2.64 4.58
C GLY A 107 -1.14 3.98 4.48
N SER A 108 -1.68 4.47 5.61
CA SER A 108 -2.81 5.40 5.58
C SER A 108 -2.57 6.72 4.83
N ASP A 109 -1.34 7.26 4.88
CA ASP A 109 -1.00 8.60 4.40
C ASP A 109 -1.81 9.74 5.09
N LEU A 110 -2.43 9.46 6.24
CA LEU A 110 -3.12 10.49 7.03
C LEU A 110 -2.12 11.55 7.52
N ASP A 111 -2.54 12.82 7.52
CA ASP A 111 -1.72 14.03 7.64
C ASP A 111 -0.68 14.23 6.51
N GLY A 112 -0.73 13.45 5.43
CA GLY A 112 0.08 13.62 4.20
C GLY A 112 -0.33 14.82 3.32
N GLY A 113 -1.03 15.82 3.86
CA GLY A 113 -1.46 17.03 3.14
C GLY A 113 -2.92 17.02 2.67
N PHE A 114 -3.78 16.19 3.25
CA PHE A 114 -5.23 16.19 3.03
C PHE A 114 -6.01 15.98 4.32
N GLY A 115 -7.25 16.48 4.37
CA GLY A 115 -8.15 16.22 5.48
C GLY A 115 -9.13 15.08 5.20
N ALA A 116 -10.02 14.84 6.17
CA ALA A 116 -11.05 13.81 6.11
C ALA A 116 -12.00 13.95 4.90
N GLU A 117 -12.04 15.10 4.23
CA GLU A 117 -12.80 15.30 3.00
C GLU A 117 -12.27 14.47 1.82
N LYS A 118 -11.01 14.01 1.88
CA LYS A 118 -10.39 13.20 0.82
C LYS A 118 -10.19 11.74 1.22
N THR A 119 -10.47 11.34 2.45
CA THR A 119 -10.46 9.92 2.85
C THR A 119 -11.72 9.19 2.34
N PRO A 120 -11.76 7.85 2.35
CA PRO A 120 -13.00 7.11 2.19
C PRO A 120 -14.06 7.47 3.24
N ALA A 121 -15.33 7.38 2.86
CA ALA A 121 -16.46 7.59 3.74
C ALA A 121 -16.41 6.62 4.93
N GLY A 122 -16.47 7.16 6.15
CA GLY A 122 -16.33 6.40 7.38
C GLY A 122 -14.96 6.50 8.03
N ILE A 123 -13.95 7.06 7.36
CA ILE A 123 -12.65 7.43 7.95
C ILE A 123 -12.63 8.94 8.18
N ASP A 124 -13.06 9.40 9.36
CA ASP A 124 -13.04 10.82 9.71
C ASP A 124 -11.85 11.18 10.61
N ARG A 125 -11.31 10.18 11.33
CA ARG A 125 -10.18 10.31 12.26
C ARG A 125 -9.28 9.08 12.20
N TYR A 126 -8.09 9.19 12.77
CA TYR A 126 -7.13 8.07 12.91
C TYR A 126 -7.74 6.77 13.44
N ARG A 127 -8.59 6.85 14.46
CA ARG A 127 -9.23 5.66 15.07
C ARG A 127 -10.18 4.93 14.13
N ASP A 128 -10.70 5.61 13.11
CA ASP A 128 -11.66 5.03 12.18
C ASP A 128 -11.01 4.10 11.15
N LEU A 129 -9.67 4.05 11.07
CA LEU A 129 -8.95 3.06 10.27
C LEU A 129 -9.34 1.62 10.65
N THR A 130 -9.76 1.39 11.90
CA THR A 130 -10.29 0.10 12.36
C THR A 130 -11.49 -0.36 11.55
N ARG A 131 -12.33 0.54 11.05
CA ARG A 131 -13.50 0.19 10.25
C ARG A 131 -13.13 -0.44 8.91
N PHE A 132 -11.99 -0.07 8.33
CA PHE A 132 -11.48 -0.75 7.15
C PHE A 132 -11.03 -2.17 7.50
N LEU A 133 -10.30 -2.33 8.61
CA LEU A 133 -9.84 -3.65 9.08
C LEU A 133 -11.00 -4.59 9.38
N ASP A 134 -12.07 -4.09 10.00
CA ASP A 134 -13.26 -4.89 10.37
C ASP A 134 -14.00 -5.46 9.13
N LEU A 135 -13.75 -4.91 7.94
CA LEU A 135 -14.30 -5.38 6.67
C LEU A 135 -13.43 -6.44 5.98
N LEU A 136 -12.23 -6.71 6.48
CA LEU A 136 -11.33 -7.73 5.94
C LEU A 136 -11.61 -9.11 6.58
N PRO A 137 -11.21 -10.22 5.93
CA PRO A 137 -11.25 -11.56 6.53
C PRO A 137 -10.58 -11.56 7.90
N GLN A 138 -11.18 -12.25 8.88
CA GLN A 138 -10.76 -12.20 10.28
C GLN A 138 -9.27 -12.55 10.46
N GLU A 139 -8.81 -13.56 9.72
CA GLU A 139 -7.43 -14.04 9.68
C GLU A 139 -6.43 -13.01 9.14
N ALA A 140 -6.88 -12.06 8.31
CA ALA A 140 -6.03 -11.03 7.71
C ALA A 140 -5.92 -9.77 8.58
N GLN A 141 -6.88 -9.53 9.49
CA GLN A 141 -7.01 -8.24 10.18
C GLN A 141 -5.77 -7.89 11.01
N ALA A 142 -5.20 -8.85 11.73
CA ALA A 142 -4.02 -8.63 12.56
C ALA A 142 -2.77 -8.36 11.72
N GLY A 143 -2.59 -9.15 10.65
CA GLY A 143 -1.55 -8.97 9.64
C GLY A 143 -1.57 -7.57 9.04
N VAL A 144 -2.72 -7.19 8.46
CA VAL A 144 -2.89 -5.90 7.77
C VAL A 144 -2.82 -4.72 8.75
N ARG A 145 -3.31 -4.88 9.99
CA ARG A 145 -3.21 -3.85 11.03
C ARG A 145 -1.77 -3.45 11.32
N GLY A 146 -0.85 -4.40 11.30
CA GLY A 146 0.56 -4.10 11.54
C GLY A 146 1.48 -5.29 11.76
N GLU A 147 0.97 -6.51 11.99
CA GLU A 147 1.85 -7.66 12.23
C GLU A 147 2.72 -8.02 11.02
N ASN A 148 2.23 -7.80 9.79
CA ASN A 148 3.03 -8.00 8.58
C ASN A 148 4.17 -6.97 8.49
N TRP A 149 3.89 -5.70 8.77
CA TRP A 149 4.93 -4.66 8.88
C TRP A 149 5.93 -4.96 9.99
N GLN A 150 5.45 -5.40 11.16
CA GLN A 150 6.29 -5.74 12.29
C GLN A 150 7.23 -6.91 11.94
N ARG A 151 6.70 -7.99 11.35
CA ARG A 151 7.49 -9.14 10.89
C ARG A 151 8.56 -8.69 9.92
N TRP A 152 8.17 -7.90 8.91
CA TRP A 152 9.09 -7.37 7.91
C TRP A 152 10.20 -6.52 8.54
N LEU A 153 9.87 -5.57 9.43
CA LEU A 153 10.84 -4.71 10.11
C LEU A 153 11.83 -5.53 10.96
N LEU A 154 11.34 -6.52 11.71
CA LEU A 154 12.17 -7.39 12.54
C LEU A 154 13.15 -8.22 11.68
N GLU A 155 12.68 -8.77 10.57
CA GLU A 155 13.52 -9.55 9.65
C GLU A 155 14.55 -8.70 8.90
N HIS A 156 14.26 -7.43 8.61
CA HIS A 156 15.03 -6.64 7.64
C HIS A 156 15.85 -5.50 8.23
N LEU A 157 15.51 -5.01 9.44
CA LEU A 157 16.23 -3.91 10.10
C LEU A 157 17.07 -4.34 11.31
N PHE A 158 16.75 -5.48 11.92
CA PHE A 158 17.39 -5.92 13.17
C PHE A 158 18.12 -7.26 13.08
N SER A 159 18.04 -7.94 11.94
CA SER A 159 18.82 -9.15 11.65
C SER A 159 20.23 -8.75 11.20
N SER A 160 21.17 -8.77 12.15
CA SER A 160 22.62 -8.66 11.90
C SER A 160 23.25 -10.02 11.66
#